data_AF-A0A353YF36-F1
#
_entry.id   AF-A0A353YF36-F1
#
_cell.length_a   1.000
_cell.length_b   1.000
_cell.length_c   1.000
_cell.angle_alpha   90.00
_cell.angle_beta   90.00
_cell.angle_gamma   90.00
#
_symmetry.space_group_name_H-M   'P 1'
#
loop_
_entity.id
_entity.type
_entity.pdbx_description
1 polymer ?
#
loop_
_entity_poly.entity_id
_entity_poly.type
_entity_poly.pdbx_seq_one_letter_code
_entity_poly.pdbx_strand_id
1 'polypeptide(L)' 'MKGAIEAGQIVPYYQPLVDLETSETVGHEVLARWKHPTRGLLLPETFIPIAEDTATIGEMTYALLTQA' A
#
# COMPACT_ATOMS: atom_id res chain seq x y z
N MET A 1 13.07 -0.13 -6.44
CA MET A 1 12.07 0.25 -5.43
C MET A 1 11.94 1.76 -5.29
N LYS A 2 13.00 2.49 -4.90
CA LYS A 2 12.98 3.94 -4.70
C LYS A 2 12.31 4.75 -5.84
N GLY A 3 12.70 4.52 -7.09
CA GLY A 3 12.07 5.20 -8.23
C GLY A 3 10.56 4.93 -8.39
N ALA A 4 10.04 3.80 -7.92
CA ALA A 4 8.60 3.53 -7.92
C ALA A 4 7.87 4.32 -6.82
N ILE A 5 8.51 4.53 -5.67
CA ILE A 5 8.01 5.37 -4.58
C ILE A 5 7.97 6.83 -5.05
N GLU A 6 9.09 7.34 -5.58
CA GLU A 6 9.20 8.71 -6.10
C GLU A 6 8.21 8.99 -7.25
N ALA A 7 7.96 7.98 -8.09
CA ALA A 7 6.98 8.08 -9.18
C ALA A 7 5.52 7.89 -8.72
N GLY A 8 5.24 7.79 -7.42
CA GLY A 8 3.87 7.64 -6.88
C GLY A 8 3.19 6.34 -7.32
N GLN A 9 3.96 5.29 -7.62
CA GLN A 9 3.41 4.02 -8.11
C GLN A 9 2.92 3.11 -6.99
N ILE A 10 3.34 3.37 -5.74
CA ILE A 10 2.85 2.70 -4.55
C ILE A 10 1.70 3.54 -3.97
N VAL A 11 0.48 2.99 -4.03
CA VAL A 11 -0.77 3.70 -3.73
C VAL A 11 -1.57 2.97 -2.65
N PRO A 12 -2.35 3.70 -1.82
CA PRO A 12 -3.21 3.10 -0.81
C PRO A 12 -4.48 2.53 -1.46
N TYR A 13 -4.85 1.32 -1.06
CA TYR A 13 -6.19 0.77 -1.22
C TYR A 13 -6.82 0.64 0.16
N TYR A 14 -8.15 0.72 0.25
CA TYR A 14 -8.86 0.75 1.53
C TYR A 14 -9.78 -0.46 1.63
N GLN A 15 -9.61 -1.24 2.69
CA GLN A 15 -10.52 -2.32 3.03
C GLN A 15 -11.39 -1.89 4.22
N PRO A 16 -12.72 -1.81 4.06
CA PRO A 16 -13.61 -1.46 5.17
C PRO A 16 -13.51 -2.45 6.32
N LEU A 17 -13.46 -1.92 7.53
CA LEU A 17 -13.65 -2.65 8.79
C LEU A 17 -15.09 -2.41 9.22
N VAL A 18 -15.83 -3.50 9.45
CA VAL A 18 -17.25 -3.46 9.78
C VAL A 18 -17.49 -3.98 11.20
N ASP A 19 -18.36 -3.30 11.94
CA ASP A 19 -18.92 -3.84 13.17
C ASP A 19 -19.86 -5.01 12.84
N LEU A 20 -19.69 -6.15 13.51
CA LEU A 20 -20.44 -7.36 13.18
C LEU A 20 -21.88 -7.36 13.73
N GLU A 21 -22.17 -6.55 14.74
CA GLU A 21 -23.51 -6.43 15.34
C GLU A 21 -24.35 -5.43 14.56
N THR A 22 -23.79 -4.26 14.23
CA THR A 22 -24.51 -3.17 13.55
C THR A 22 -24.36 -3.18 12.04
N SER A 23 -23.38 -3.92 11.49
CA SER A 23 -22.97 -3.86 10.08
C SER A 23 -22.48 -2.48 9.61
N GLU A 24 -22.24 -1.55 10.53
CA GLU A 24 -21.73 -0.23 10.21
C GLU A 24 -20.22 -0.28 9.94
N THR A 25 -19.75 0.59 9.04
CA THR A 25 -18.30 0.74 8.81
C THR A 25 -17.69 1.55 9.95
N VAL A 26 -16.73 0.94 10.65
CA VAL A 26 -16.04 1.55 11.81
C VAL A 26 -14.65 2.07 11.47
N GLY A 27 -14.13 1.72 10.29
CA GLY A 27 -12.81 2.17 9.85
C GLY A 27 -12.40 1.54 8.53
N HIS A 28 -11.14 1.76 8.15
CA HIS A 28 -10.54 1.16 6.97
C HIS A 28 -9.11 0.73 7.28
N GLU A 29 -8.71 -0.43 6.76
CA GLU A 29 -7.31 -0.84 6.67
C GLU A 29 -6.71 -0.30 5.37
N VAL A 30 -5.53 0.32 5.48
CA VAL A 30 -4.75 0.78 4.33
C VAL A 30 -3.86 -0.37 3.83
N LEU A 31 -4.07 -0.76 2.59
CA LEU A 31 -3.34 -1.84 1.94
C LEU A 31 -2.52 -1.27 0.78
N ALA A 32 -1.20 -1.44 0.85
CA ALA A 32 -0.30 -1.02 -0.22
C ALA A 32 -0.61 -1.76 -1.54
N ARG A 33 -0.62 -1.05 -2.65
CA ARG A 33 -0.65 -1.62 -4.00
C ARG A 33 0.38 -0.94 -4.89
N TRP A 34 1.04 -1.71 -5.74
CA TRP A 34 1.94 -1.15 -6.74
C TRP A 34 1.27 -1.14 -8.11
N LYS A 35 0.93 0.04 -8.61
CA LYS A 35 0.52 0.25 -10.00
C LYS A 35 1.75 0.24 -10.91
N HIS A 36 2.28 -0.95 -11.21
CA HIS A 36 3.47 -1.11 -12.03
C HIS A 36 3.16 -0.80 -13.51
N PRO A 37 3.96 0.03 -14.20
CA PRO A 37 3.63 0.53 -15.54
C PRO A 37 3.46 -0.57 -16.60
N THR A 38 4.18 -1.69 -16.47
CA THR A 38 4.14 -2.80 -17.43
C THR A 38 3.56 -4.10 -16.89
N ARG A 39 3.43 -4.24 -15.57
CA ARG A 39 2.99 -5.48 -14.90
C ARG A 39 1.59 -5.36 -14.32
N GLY A 40 0.99 -4.17 -14.40
CA GLY A 40 -0.31 -3.88 -13.81
C GLY A 40 -0.24 -3.78 -12.28
N LEU A 41 -1.36 -4.07 -11.64
CA LEU A 41 -1.51 -3.98 -10.19
C LEU A 41 -0.82 -5.17 -9.51
N LEU A 42 0.22 -4.91 -8.72
CA LEU A 42 0.91 -5.91 -7.91
C LEU A 42 0.47 -5.82 -6.45
N LEU A 43 0.34 -7.00 -5.83
CA LEU A 43 0.00 -7.17 -4.42
C LEU A 43 1.24 -7.04 -3.52
N PRO A 44 1.07 -6.67 -2.24
CA PRO A 44 2.18 -6.41 -1.31
C PRO A 44 3.18 -7.58 -1.22
N GLU A 45 2.71 -8.82 -1.20
CA GLU A 45 3.58 -10.01 -1.17
C GLU A 45 4.64 -10.04 -2.28
N THR A 46 4.38 -9.37 -3.43
CA THR A 46 5.32 -9.30 -4.55
C THR A 46 6.46 -8.30 -4.33
N PHE A 47 6.28 -7.28 -3.49
CA PHE A 47 7.22 -6.15 -3.42
C PHE A 47 7.59 -5.69 -2.01
N ILE A 48 6.88 -6.10 -0.96
CA ILE A 48 7.28 -5.84 0.42
C ILE A 48 8.66 -6.44 0.71
N PRO A 49 8.98 -7.70 0.33
CA PRO A 49 10.33 -8.25 0.56
C PRO A 49 11.42 -7.41 -0.14
N ILE A 50 11.13 -6.92 -1.35
CA ILE A 50 12.05 -6.03 -2.08
C ILE A 50 12.26 -4.74 -1.30
N ALA A 51 11.20 -4.15 -0.75
CA ALA A 51 11.28 -2.91 0.02
C ALA A 51 12.06 -3.08 1.33
N GLU A 52 11.95 -4.24 1.97
CA GLU A 52 12.72 -4.62 3.15
C GLU A 52 14.20 -4.83 2.79
N ASP A 53 14.49 -5.65 1.79
CA ASP A 53 15.84 -5.94 1.30
C ASP A 53 16.60 -4.68 0.84
N THR A 54 15.87 -3.71 0.25
CA THR A 54 16.47 -2.44 -0.18
C THR A 54 16.41 -1.34 0.89
N ALA A 55 15.99 -1.64 2.13
CA ALA A 55 15.85 -0.70 3.23
C ALA A 55 14.95 0.52 2.92
N THR A 56 14.00 0.38 2.00
CA THR A 56 13.05 1.43 1.58
C THR A 56 11.66 1.27 2.19
N ILE A 57 11.44 0.26 3.05
CA ILE A 57 10.13 -0.03 3.66
C ILE A 57 9.57 1.17 4.46
N GLY A 58 10.44 1.89 5.18
CA GLY A 58 10.05 3.08 5.94
C GLY A 58 9.65 4.25 5.03
N GLU A 59 10.45 4.53 4.00
CA GLU A 59 10.18 5.58 3.00
C GLU A 59 8.86 5.31 2.26
N MET A 60 8.65 4.07 1.83
CA MET A 60 7.41 3.64 1.19
C MET A 60 6.21 3.80 2.13
N THR A 61 6.34 3.38 3.38
CA THR A 61 5.26 3.50 4.39
C THR A 61 4.90 4.96 4.60
N TYR A 62 5.90 5.84 4.74
CA TYR A 62 5.67 7.27 4.87
C TYR A 62 4.97 7.86 3.63
N ALA A 63 5.43 7.51 2.43
CA ALA A 63 4.80 7.95 1.19
C ALA A 63 3.34 7.50 1.06
N LEU A 64 3.02 6.28 1.52
CA LEU A 64 1.64 5.77 1.59
C LEU A 64 0.79 6.57 2.57
N LEU A 65 1.31 6.87 3.77
CA LEU A 65 0.59 7.64 4.79
C LEU A 65 0.30 9.07 4.33
N THR A 66 1.21 9.71 3.60
CA THR A 66 0.98 11.07 3.06
C THR A 66 -0.08 11.13 1.95
N GLN A 67 -0.44 9.99 1.37
CA GLN A 67 -1.49 9.88 0.35
C GLN A 67 -2.86 9.48 0.94
N ALA A 68 -2.90 9.10 2.22
CA ALA A 68 -4.04 8.46 2.85
C ALA A 68 -5.08 9.44 3.42
#